data_AF-A0A353Z2H3-F1
#
_entry.id   AF-A0A353Z2H3-F1
#
_cell.length_a   1.000
_cell.length_b   1.000
_cell.length_c   1.000
_cell.angle_alpha   90.00
_cell.angle_beta   90.00
_cell.angle_gamma   90.00
#
_symmetry.space_group_name_H-M   'P 1'
#
loop_
_entity.id
_entity.type
_entity.pdbx_description
1 polymer ?
#
loop_
_entity_poly.entity_id
_entity_poly.type
_entity_poly.pdbx_seq_one_letter_code
_entity_poly.pdbx_strand_id
1 'polypeptide(L)'
;YKLFKEGKSIKQIALERTLVPGTVEGHLAHYVREGLIDVKELIDKEKYKKIASLADELDTLNLGQLKAELSNDFSYREIRMAVSGIMAERDKEE
;
A
#
# COMPACT_ATOMS: atom_id res chain seq x y z
N TYR A 1 10.20 -6.04 -7.65
CA TYR A 1 9.27 -5.94 -8.79
C TYR A 1 9.16 -7.24 -9.59
N LYS A 2 10.22 -7.74 -10.25
CA LYS A 2 10.16 -8.94 -11.13
C LYS A 2 9.41 -10.14 -10.52
N LEU A 3 9.79 -10.56 -9.31
CA LEU A 3 9.16 -11.70 -8.61
C LEU A 3 7.67 -11.49 -8.30
N PHE A 4 7.25 -10.25 -8.03
CA PHE A 4 5.83 -9.94 -7.82
C PHE A 4 5.05 -10.06 -9.12
N LYS A 5 5.63 -9.59 -10.24
CA LYS A 5 5.09 -9.76 -11.59
C LYS A 5 5.01 -11.22 -12.04
N GLU A 6 5.84 -12.09 -11.47
CA GLU A 6 5.79 -13.55 -11.67
C GLU A 6 4.71 -14.23 -10.80
N GLY A 7 3.86 -13.45 -10.11
CA GLY A 7 2.75 -13.96 -9.29
C GLY A 7 3.15 -14.40 -7.88
N LYS A 8 4.38 -14.10 -7.43
CA LYS A 8 4.81 -14.42 -6.05
C LYS A 8 4.25 -13.41 -5.06
N SER A 9 3.70 -13.91 -3.95
CA SER A 9 3.23 -13.09 -2.84
C SER A 9 4.40 -12.42 -2.09
N ILE A 10 4.12 -11.30 -1.42
CA ILE A 10 5.10 -10.55 -0.60
C ILE A 10 5.88 -11.47 0.35
N LYS A 11 5.20 -12.41 1.01
CA LYS A 11 5.82 -13.39 1.92
C LYS A 11 6.79 -14.33 1.20
N GLN A 12 6.47 -14.77 -0.01
CA GLN A 12 7.34 -15.63 -0.81
C GLN A 12 8.58 -14.88 -1.29
N ILE A 13 8.40 -13.63 -1.73
CA ILE A 13 9.51 -12.74 -2.14
C ILE A 13 10.45 -12.48 -0.96
N ALA A 14 9.88 -12.22 0.22
CA ALA A 14 10.62 -12.03 1.45
C ALA A 14 11.46 -13.27 1.79
N LEU A 15 10.84 -14.46 1.76
CA LEU A 15 11.53 -15.71 2.03
C LEU A 15 12.66 -15.99 1.02
N GLU A 16 12.37 -15.90 -0.27
CA GLU A 16 13.31 -16.23 -1.36
C GLU A 16 14.50 -15.30 -1.41
N ARG A 17 14.32 -14.03 -1.03
CA ARG A 17 15.40 -13.04 -1.01
C ARG A 17 16.02 -12.86 0.38
N THR A 18 15.59 -13.64 1.37
CA THR A 18 16.02 -13.50 2.78
C THR A 18 15.80 -12.07 3.29
N LEU A 19 14.68 -11.46 2.89
CA LEU A 19 14.24 -10.13 3.31
C LEU A 19 13.09 -10.26 4.31
N VAL A 20 12.85 -9.20 5.09
CA VAL A 20 11.62 -9.07 5.85
C VAL A 20 10.50 -8.52 4.96
N PRO A 21 9.23 -8.92 5.18
CA PRO A 21 8.11 -8.45 4.37
C PRO A 21 8.01 -6.92 4.30
N GLY A 22 8.33 -6.21 5.39
CA GLY A 22 8.31 -4.74 5.43
C GLY A 22 9.24 -4.07 4.41
N THR A 23 10.39 -4.68 4.12
CA THR A 23 11.33 -4.20 3.10
C THR A 23 10.78 -4.44 1.69
N VAL A 24 10.11 -5.56 1.48
CA VAL A 24 9.46 -5.87 0.20
C VAL A 24 8.28 -4.91 -0.03
N GLU A 25 7.45 -4.71 0.99
CA GLU A 25 6.32 -3.77 0.99
C GLU A 25 6.76 -2.34 0.68
N GLY A 26 7.85 -1.87 1.31
CA GLY A 26 8.40 -0.55 1.02
C GLY A 26 8.83 -0.38 -0.44
N HIS A 27 9.47 -1.39 -1.03
CA HIS A 27 9.80 -1.36 -2.45
C HIS A 27 8.54 -1.40 -3.33
N LEU A 28 7.56 -2.24 -3.01
CA LEU A 28 6.32 -2.38 -3.79
C LEU A 28 5.48 -1.11 -3.75
N ALA A 29 5.43 -0.40 -2.62
CA ALA A 29 4.73 0.88 -2.50
C ALA A 29 5.20 1.93 -3.51
N HIS A 30 6.50 1.94 -3.85
CA HIS A 30 7.02 2.81 -4.90
C HIS A 30 6.41 2.49 -6.28
N TYR A 31 6.40 1.22 -6.67
CA TYR A 31 5.80 0.78 -7.93
C TYR A 31 4.28 0.95 -7.96
N VAL A 32 3.61 0.89 -6.81
CA VAL A 32 2.19 1.27 -6.68
C VAL A 32 2.01 2.75 -6.99
N ARG A 33 2.84 3.62 -6.41
CA ARG A 33 2.81 5.07 -6.67
C ARG A 33 3.03 5.40 -8.15
N GLU A 34 3.91 4.67 -8.83
CA GLU A 34 4.14 4.79 -10.27
C GLU A 34 2.98 4.22 -11.12
N GLY A 35 1.95 3.64 -10.51
CA GLY A 35 0.83 3.01 -11.19
C GLY A 35 1.17 1.71 -11.91
N LEU A 36 2.35 1.12 -11.60
CA LEU A 36 2.84 -0.13 -12.18
C LEU A 36 2.31 -1.39 -11.48
N ILE A 37 1.74 -1.24 -10.29
CA ILE A 37 1.08 -2.29 -9.50
C ILE A 37 -0.25 -1.74 -8.99
N ASP A 38 -1.32 -2.52 -9.10
CA ASP A 38 -2.58 -2.16 -8.47
C ASP A 38 -2.50 -2.44 -6.96
N VAL A 39 -2.75 -1.41 -6.16
CA VAL A 39 -2.77 -1.49 -4.70
C VAL A 39 -3.76 -2.54 -4.17
N LYS A 40 -4.84 -2.80 -4.92
CA LYS A 40 -5.88 -3.80 -4.61
C LYS A 40 -5.37 -5.24 -4.73
N GLU A 41 -4.21 -5.47 -5.33
CA GLU A 41 -3.53 -6.77 -5.33
C GLU A 41 -2.66 -6.99 -4.08
N LEU A 42 -2.35 -5.92 -3.35
CA LEU A 42 -1.43 -5.95 -2.20
C LEU A 42 -2.16 -5.87 -0.86
N ILE A 43 -3.27 -5.15 -0.82
CA ILE A 43 -4.11 -5.04 0.37
C ILE A 43 -5.57 -5.32 0.02
N ASP A 44 -6.33 -5.73 1.04
CA ASP A 44 -7.75 -6.00 0.86
C ASP A 44 -8.52 -4.75 0.40
N LYS A 45 -9.47 -4.94 -0.52
CA LYS A 45 -10.26 -3.86 -1.12
C LYS A 45 -11.08 -3.09 -0.07
N GLU A 46 -11.59 -3.77 0.96
CA GLU A 46 -12.34 -3.11 2.04
C GLU A 46 -11.42 -2.23 2.88
N LYS A 47 -10.20 -2.72 3.18
CA LYS A 47 -9.20 -1.94 3.90
C LYS A 47 -8.75 -0.72 3.10
N TYR A 48 -8.48 -0.91 1.81
CA TYR A 48 -8.16 0.21 0.90
C TYR A 48 -9.24 1.27 0.93
N LYS A 49 -10.50 0.87 0.73
CA LYS A 49 -11.64 1.80 0.69
C LYS A 49 -11.77 2.57 2.00
N LYS A 50 -11.62 1.93 3.15
CA LYS A 50 -11.63 2.60 4.47
C LYS A 50 -10.53 3.64 4.60
N ILE A 51 -9.29 3.30 4.21
CA ILE A 51 -8.16 4.23 4.28
C ILE A 51 -8.36 5.39 3.30
N ALA A 52 -8.81 5.11 2.08
CA ALA A 52 -9.05 6.12 1.06
C ALA A 52 -10.15 7.10 1.46
N SER A 53 -11.29 6.61 1.95
CA SER A 53 -12.36 7.47 2.46
C SER A 53 -11.91 8.32 3.64
N LEU A 54 -11.15 7.76 4.58
CA LEU A 54 -10.61 8.51 5.70
C LEU A 54 -9.59 9.58 5.27
N ALA A 55 -8.72 9.25 4.31
CA ALA A 55 -7.74 10.19 3.76
C ALA A 55 -8.40 11.36 3.04
N ASP A 56 -9.52 11.12 2.37
CA ASP A 56 -10.35 12.16 1.75
C ASP A 56 -11.08 13.00 2.80
N GLU A 57 -11.73 12.37 3.78
CA GLU A 57 -12.46 13.05 4.86
C GLU A 57 -11.57 13.98 5.69
N LEU A 58 -10.35 13.54 6.00
CA LEU A 58 -9.37 14.30 6.77
C LEU A 58 -8.48 15.22 5.92
N ASP A 59 -8.64 15.18 4.59
CA ASP A 59 -7.74 15.80 3.61
C ASP A 59 -6.24 15.58 3.95
N THR A 60 -5.89 14.36 4.31
CA THR A 60 -4.52 14.02 4.74
C THR A 60 -4.06 12.68 4.20
N LEU A 61 -2.80 12.66 3.77
CA LEU A 61 -2.08 11.44 3.41
C LEU A 61 -1.03 11.08 4.47
N ASN A 62 -1.10 11.73 5.65
CA ASN A 62 -0.18 11.47 6.74
C ASN A 62 -0.48 10.11 7.38
N LEU A 63 0.48 9.18 7.27
CA LEU A 63 0.33 7.81 7.79
C LEU A 63 0.03 7.78 9.29
N GLY A 64 0.61 8.69 10.07
CA GLY A 64 0.41 8.75 11.52
C GLY A 64 -1.00 9.20 11.89
N GLN A 65 -1.53 10.22 11.20
CA GLN A 65 -2.91 10.68 11.40
C GLN A 65 -3.92 9.61 10.99
N LEU A 66 -3.75 9.02 9.81
CA LEU A 66 -4.61 7.92 9.36
C LEU A 66 -4.55 6.74 10.33
N LYS A 67 -3.36 6.39 10.85
CA LYS A 67 -3.21 5.30 11.81
C LYS A 67 -3.86 5.61 13.17
N ALA A 68 -3.95 6.88 13.57
CA ALA A 68 -4.59 7.27 14.82
C ALA A 68 -6.10 7.04 14.78
N GLU A 69 -6.73 7.34 13.64
CA GLU A 69 -8.18 7.16 13.45
C GLU A 69 -8.57 5.72 13.07
N LEU A 70 -7.66 4.97 12.42
CA LEU A 70 -7.88 3.57 12.07
C LEU A 70 -7.68 2.64 13.27
N SER A 71 -8.54 1.63 13.36
CA SER A 71 -8.43 0.59 14.41
C SER A 71 -7.09 -0.16 14.35
N ASN A 72 -6.77 -0.89 15.43
CA ASN A 72 -5.48 -1.58 15.54
C ASN A 72 -5.27 -2.72 14.52
N ASP A 73 -6.32 -3.12 13.80
CA ASP A 73 -6.27 -4.10 12.70
C ASP A 73 -5.52 -3.59 11.45
N PHE A 74 -5.32 -2.27 11.33
CA PHE A 74 -4.60 -1.67 10.21
C PHE A 74 -3.12 -1.51 10.52
N SER A 75 -2.25 -2.19 9.78
CA SER A 75 -0.81 -2.01 9.89
C SER A 75 -0.35 -0.71 9.22
N TYR A 76 0.70 -0.09 9.75
CA TYR A 76 1.40 1.03 9.07
C TYR A 76 1.77 0.72 7.62
N ARG A 77 2.04 -0.55 7.31
CA ARG A 77 2.37 -1.00 5.96
C ARG A 77 1.17 -0.95 5.03
N GLU A 78 0.00 -1.39 5.50
CA GLU A 78 -1.25 -1.36 4.74
C GLU A 78 -1.67 0.10 4.46
N ILE A 79 -1.55 0.97 5.46
CA ILE A 79 -1.84 2.40 5.31
C ILE A 79 -0.89 3.03 4.30
N ARG A 80 0.41 2.73 4.37
CA ARG A 80 1.39 3.23 3.39
C ARG A 80 1.09 2.76 1.97
N MET A 81 0.69 1.50 1.79
CA MET A 81 0.28 0.97 0.49
C MET A 81 -0.94 1.71 -0.05
N ALA A 82 -1.99 1.85 0.76
CA ALA A 82 -3.19 2.57 0.38
C ALA A 82 -2.91 4.02 -0.02
N VAL A 83 -2.13 4.76 0.78
CA VAL A 83 -1.72 6.13 0.46
C VAL A 83 -0.96 6.18 -0.86
N SER A 84 -0.05 5.24 -1.12
CA SER A 84 0.67 5.18 -2.40
C SER A 84 -0.27 4.95 -3.58
N GLY A 85 -1.31 4.12 -3.40
CA GLY A 85 -2.36 3.90 -4.40
C GLY A 85 -3.21 5.14 -4.66
N ILE A 86 -3.64 5.83 -3.60
CA ILE A 86 -4.42 7.08 -3.69
C ILE A 86 -3.60 8.14 -4.45
N MET A 87 -2.31 8.28 -4.11
CA MET A 87 -1.42 9.20 -4.81
C MET A 87 -1.26 8.83 -6.29
N ALA A 88 -1.14 7.54 -6.62
CA ALA A 88 -1.04 7.09 -8.00
C ALA A 88 -2.33 7.36 -8.80
N GLU A 89 -3.50 7.24 -8.17
CA GLU A 89 -4.78 7.57 -8.79
C GLU A 89 -4.88 9.09 -9.04
N ARG A 90 -4.50 9.92 -8.06
CA ARG A 90 -4.48 11.39 -8.19
C ARG A 90 -3.52 11.90 -9.27
N ASP A 91 -2.32 11.34 -9.36
CA ASP A 91 -1.28 11.74 -10.33
C ASP A 91 -1.67 11.38 -11.78
N LYS A 92 -2.59 10.43 -11.98
CA LYS A 92 -3.14 10.07 -13.31
C LYS A 92 -4.26 11.00 -13.78
N GLU A 93 -4.81 11.84 -12.90
CA GLU A 93 -5.86 12.79 -13.24
C GLU A 93 -5.32 14.18 -13.66
N GLU A 94 -4.00 14.38 -13.65
CA GLU A 94 -3.29 15.55 -14.23
C GLU A 94 -2.72 15.26 -15.63
#